data_AF-A0A9E5FLS9-F1
#
_entry.id   AF-A0A9E5FLS9-F1
#
_cell.length_a   1.000
_cell.length_b   1.000
_cell.length_c   1.000
_cell.angle_alpha   90.00
_cell.angle_beta   90.00
_cell.angle_gamma   90.00
#
_symmetry.space_group_name_H-M   'P 1'
#
loop_
_entity.id
_entity.type
_entity.pdbx_description
1 polymer ?
#
loop_
_entity_poly.entity_id
_entity_poly.type
_entity_poly.pdbx_seq_one_letter_code
_entity_poly.pdbx_strand_id
1 'polypeptide(L)'
;MNAWLMILVLLGAVVLGGWIVYALQTNNKNQFIKLALAFSGGFLLAIVFEHLLPELYASNKASIGIYILIGFLIQLILEYFSGGIEHGHVHVHKGQSMPWVLFLSLSLHSVIEGIPLGNQFDIVHHLHHHDHKLSLFWGIVFHQVPVSIALMTLLLSSNMSKGKAWLVLLLFGIMTPLGIILGLKIPLSDIGLSVSVVMGIVIGMFLHISTTIIFETSENHKFNLLKLSSIIAGVSSALLLY
;
A
#
# COMPACT_ATOMS: atom_id res chain seq x y z
N MET A 1 -2.92 -4.52 -19.67
CA MET A 1 -3.54 -3.26 -19.19
C MET A 1 -2.57 -2.11 -19.45
N ASN A 2 -3.01 -0.98 -20.03
CA ASN A 2 -2.12 0.14 -20.32
C ASN A 2 -1.93 1.05 -19.08
N ALA A 3 -0.90 1.91 -19.10
CA ALA A 3 -0.54 2.75 -17.96
C ALA A 3 -1.68 3.71 -17.53
N TRP A 4 -2.40 4.26 -18.51
CA TRP A 4 -3.54 5.14 -18.24
C TRP A 4 -4.66 4.44 -17.47
N LEU A 5 -5.03 3.21 -17.86
CA LEU A 5 -6.06 2.45 -17.16
C LEU A 5 -5.61 2.11 -15.73
N MET A 6 -4.35 1.76 -15.51
CA MET A 6 -3.83 1.50 -14.15
C MET A 6 -3.93 2.75 -13.27
N ILE A 7 -3.51 3.90 -13.79
CA ILE A 7 -3.60 5.19 -13.06
C ILE A 7 -5.06 5.49 -12.70
N LEU A 8 -5.99 5.29 -13.63
CA LEU A 8 -7.42 5.52 -13.38
C LEU A 8 -7.97 4.58 -12.30
N VAL A 9 -7.59 3.30 -12.30
CA VAL A 9 -8.01 2.34 -11.27
C VAL A 9 -7.41 2.71 -9.90
N LEU A 10 -6.14 3.11 -9.84
CA LEU A 10 -5.48 3.52 -8.59
C LEU A 10 -6.11 4.79 -8.00
N LEU A 11 -6.38 5.80 -8.83
CA LEU A 11 -7.13 6.99 -8.40
C LEU A 11 -8.54 6.63 -7.97
N GLY A 12 -9.20 5.72 -8.70
CA GLY A 12 -10.51 5.19 -8.36
C GLY A 12 -10.53 4.49 -7.00
N ALA A 13 -9.50 3.71 -6.67
CA ALA A 13 -9.36 3.05 -5.36
C ALA A 13 -9.29 4.06 -4.20
N VAL A 14 -8.56 5.16 -4.39
CA VAL A 14 -8.47 6.24 -3.39
C VAL A 14 -9.82 6.94 -3.21
N VAL A 15 -10.47 7.29 -4.32
CA VAL A 15 -11.80 7.91 -4.31
C VAL A 15 -12.83 6.99 -3.65
N LEU A 16 -12.79 5.70 -3.97
CA LEU A 16 -13.65 4.67 -3.38
C LEU A 16 -13.45 4.61 -1.86
N GLY A 17 -12.21 4.57 -1.39
CA GLY A 17 -11.91 4.60 0.04
C GLY A 17 -12.45 5.84 0.75
N GLY A 18 -12.27 7.03 0.15
CA GLY A 18 -12.85 8.27 0.68
C GLY A 18 -14.37 8.27 0.71
N TRP A 19 -15.01 7.72 -0.32
CA TRP A 19 -16.47 7.60 -0.41
C TRP A 19 -17.03 6.62 0.63
N ILE A 20 -16.36 5.49 0.82
CA ILE A 20 -16.71 4.49 1.84
C ILE A 20 -16.81 5.12 3.23
N VAL A 21 -15.95 6.09 3.59
CA VAL A 21 -16.04 6.78 4.90
C VAL A 21 -17.37 7.53 5.09
N TYR A 22 -17.95 8.08 4.02
CA TYR A 22 -19.26 8.73 4.07
C TYR A 22 -20.42 7.74 4.07
N ALA A 23 -20.28 6.62 3.35
CA ALA A 23 -21.26 5.55 3.34
C ALA A 23 -21.32 4.82 4.69
N LEU A 24 -20.18 4.65 5.35
CA LEU A 24 -20.05 4.11 6.69
C LEU A 24 -20.43 5.17 7.73
N GLN A 25 -21.72 5.43 7.89
CA GLN A 25 -22.29 6.22 8.99
C GLN A 25 -22.58 5.35 10.24
N THR A 26 -21.74 4.35 10.52
CA THR A 26 -22.03 3.34 11.56
C THR A 26 -21.28 3.61 12.86
N ASN A 27 -21.77 3.05 13.97
CA ASN A 27 -21.15 3.13 15.30
C ASN A 27 -19.82 2.35 15.42
N ASN A 28 -19.44 1.53 14.43
CA ASN A 28 -18.29 0.60 14.50
C ASN A 28 -17.18 0.88 13.47
N LYS A 29 -17.00 2.14 13.04
CA LYS A 29 -16.03 2.52 11.98
C LYS A 29 -14.62 2.00 12.21
N ASN A 30 -14.12 2.09 13.45
CA ASN A 30 -12.76 1.66 13.79
C ASN A 30 -12.57 0.16 13.62
N GLN A 31 -13.57 -0.66 13.95
CA GLN A 31 -13.50 -2.11 13.74
C GLN A 31 -13.49 -2.44 12.26
N PHE A 32 -14.31 -1.77 11.45
CA PHE A 32 -14.30 -1.96 10.01
C PHE A 32 -12.93 -1.61 9.40
N ILE A 33 -12.35 -0.48 9.77
CA ILE A 33 -11.00 -0.07 9.32
C ILE A 33 -9.96 -1.13 9.71
N LYS A 34 -9.94 -1.57 10.97
CA LYS A 34 -9.02 -2.61 11.45
C LYS A 34 -9.18 -3.92 10.66
N LEU A 35 -10.41 -4.35 10.35
CA LEU A 35 -10.66 -5.57 9.58
C LEU A 35 -10.29 -5.40 8.09
N ALA A 36 -10.60 -4.26 7.48
CA ALA A 36 -10.22 -3.95 6.10
C ALA A 36 -8.68 -3.91 5.93
N LEU A 37 -7.97 -3.33 6.89
CA LEU A 37 -6.51 -3.35 6.94
C LEU A 37 -5.99 -4.78 7.16
N ALA A 38 -6.59 -5.57 8.06
CA ALA A 38 -6.22 -6.97 8.28
C ALA A 38 -6.41 -7.83 7.01
N PHE A 39 -7.49 -7.60 6.26
CA PHE A 39 -7.72 -8.23 4.96
C PHE A 39 -6.60 -7.86 3.98
N SER A 40 -6.32 -6.56 3.84
CA SER A 40 -5.25 -6.08 2.95
C SER A 40 -3.88 -6.59 3.34
N GLY A 41 -3.56 -6.67 4.64
CA GLY A 41 -2.29 -7.23 5.12
C GLY A 41 -2.15 -8.71 4.76
N GLY A 42 -3.23 -9.49 4.88
CA GLY A 42 -3.23 -10.88 4.41
C GLY A 42 -3.06 -11.01 2.89
N PHE A 43 -3.75 -10.16 2.12
CA PHE A 43 -3.66 -10.12 0.66
C PHE A 43 -2.24 -9.76 0.19
N LEU A 44 -1.64 -8.70 0.76
CA LEU A 44 -0.26 -8.30 0.46
C LEU A 44 0.76 -9.36 0.85
N LEU A 45 0.60 -9.98 2.03
CA LEU A 45 1.49 -11.06 2.48
C LEU A 45 1.48 -12.22 1.49
N ALA A 46 0.30 -12.65 1.04
CA ALA A 46 0.16 -13.73 0.07
C ALA A 46 0.84 -13.38 -1.26
N ILE A 47 0.59 -12.18 -1.81
CA ILE A 47 1.22 -11.72 -3.06
C ILE A 47 2.75 -11.65 -2.93
N VAL A 48 3.26 -11.18 -1.79
CA VAL A 48 4.70 -11.12 -1.54
C VAL A 48 5.32 -12.51 -1.59
N PHE A 49 4.73 -13.50 -0.90
CA PHE A 49 5.32 -14.83 -0.83
C PHE A 49 5.13 -15.67 -2.11
N GLU A 50 3.98 -15.57 -2.77
CA GLU A 50 3.69 -16.39 -3.97
C GLU A 50 4.24 -15.80 -5.26
N HIS A 51 4.24 -14.46 -5.39
CA HIS A 51 4.60 -13.83 -6.65
C HIS A 51 5.86 -13.00 -6.54
N LEU A 52 5.89 -11.99 -5.66
CA LEU A 52 6.95 -10.98 -5.69
C LEU A 52 8.32 -11.54 -5.28
N LEU A 53 8.39 -12.35 -4.20
CA LEU A 53 9.66 -12.95 -3.76
C LEU A 53 10.19 -13.99 -4.77
N PRO A 54 9.42 -14.97 -5.26
CA PRO A 54 9.89 -15.91 -6.27
C PRO A 54 10.37 -15.21 -7.55
N GLU A 55 9.61 -14.25 -8.07
CA GLU A 55 9.99 -13.48 -9.26
C GLU A 55 11.27 -12.68 -9.04
N LEU A 56 11.42 -12.07 -7.86
CA LEU A 56 12.60 -11.27 -7.55
C LEU A 56 13.86 -12.15 -7.46
N TYR A 57 13.80 -13.30 -6.77
CA TYR A 57 14.94 -14.20 -6.65
C TYR A 57 15.28 -14.97 -7.93
N ALA A 58 14.32 -15.16 -8.85
CA ALA A 58 14.58 -15.72 -10.17
C ALA A 58 15.58 -14.88 -11.01
N SER A 59 15.75 -13.60 -10.68
CA SER A 59 16.68 -12.70 -11.38
C SER A 59 18.17 -12.97 -11.10
N ASN A 60 18.52 -13.93 -10.23
CA ASN A 60 19.90 -14.42 -9.94
C ASN A 60 20.93 -13.35 -9.55
N LYS A 61 20.49 -12.17 -9.09
CA LYS A 61 21.41 -11.15 -8.58
C LYS A 61 21.82 -11.51 -7.15
N ALA A 62 23.13 -11.64 -6.93
CA ALA A 62 23.67 -11.71 -5.58
C ALA A 62 23.24 -10.48 -4.77
N SER A 63 22.93 -10.67 -3.49
CA SER A 63 22.60 -9.62 -2.52
C SER A 63 21.17 -9.03 -2.56
N ILE A 64 20.19 -9.61 -3.25
CA ILE A 64 18.79 -9.11 -3.22
C ILE A 64 18.22 -8.95 -1.79
N GLY A 65 18.53 -9.88 -0.89
CA GLY A 65 18.03 -9.86 0.48
C GLY A 65 18.36 -8.59 1.28
N ILE A 66 19.49 -7.92 0.99
CA ILE A 66 19.84 -6.67 1.68
C ILE A 66 18.86 -5.55 1.34
N TYR A 67 18.36 -5.51 0.10
CA TYR A 67 17.43 -4.47 -0.34
C TYR A 67 16.02 -4.69 0.23
N ILE A 68 15.63 -5.95 0.44
CA ILE A 68 14.43 -6.30 1.21
C ILE A 68 14.55 -5.81 2.64
N LEU A 69 15.69 -6.06 3.30
CA LEU A 69 15.93 -5.56 4.66
C LEU A 69 15.93 -4.03 4.72
N ILE A 70 16.60 -3.36 3.77
CA ILE A 70 16.60 -1.89 3.67
C ILE A 70 15.17 -1.37 3.49
N GLY A 71 14.38 -1.98 2.61
CA GLY A 71 12.97 -1.60 2.42
C GLY A 71 12.12 -1.74 3.68
N PHE A 72 12.30 -2.83 4.43
CA PHE A 72 11.65 -3.03 5.71
C PHE A 72 12.01 -1.90 6.70
N LEU A 73 13.30 -1.54 6.80
CA LEU A 73 13.76 -0.47 7.68
C LEU A 73 13.29 0.92 7.22
N ILE A 74 13.25 1.18 5.91
CA ILE A 74 12.67 2.42 5.35
C ILE A 74 11.22 2.53 5.77
N GLN A 75 10.44 1.44 5.64
CA GLN A 75 9.04 1.47 6.05
C GLN A 75 8.88 1.67 7.54
N LEU A 76 9.70 1.04 8.37
CA LEU A 76 9.69 1.26 9.82
C LEU A 76 9.92 2.74 10.17
N ILE A 77 10.83 3.43 9.47
CA ILE A 77 11.08 4.87 9.66
C ILE A 77 9.88 5.70 9.20
N LEU A 78 9.32 5.40 8.02
CA LEU A 78 8.12 6.09 7.52
C LEU A 78 6.93 5.88 8.46
N GLU A 79 6.77 4.68 9.02
CA GLU A 79 5.71 4.34 9.95
C GLU A 79 5.79 5.21 11.21
N TYR A 80 6.98 5.37 11.78
CA TYR A 80 7.22 6.25 12.93
C TYR A 80 6.69 7.67 12.70
N PHE A 81 6.89 8.23 11.49
CA PHE A 81 6.37 9.55 11.13
C PHE A 81 4.88 9.55 10.76
N SER A 82 4.35 8.40 10.32
CA SER A 82 2.93 8.24 9.97
C SER A 82 2.03 7.97 11.19
N GLY A 83 2.59 7.67 12.36
CA GLY A 83 1.82 7.32 13.56
C GLY A 83 1.00 6.03 13.41
N GLY A 84 1.32 5.18 12.44
CA GLY A 84 0.72 3.86 12.26
C GLY A 84 -0.70 3.81 11.68
N ILE A 85 -1.10 4.84 10.94
CA ILE A 85 -2.43 4.87 10.30
C ILE A 85 -2.61 3.72 9.30
N GLU A 86 -1.54 3.26 8.65
CA GLU A 86 -1.53 2.14 7.69
C GLU A 86 -1.88 0.79 8.32
N HIS A 87 -1.86 0.66 9.65
CA HIS A 87 -2.30 -0.55 10.36
C HIS A 87 -3.40 -0.27 11.41
N GLY A 88 -3.99 0.93 11.37
CA GLY A 88 -5.25 1.24 12.05
C GLY A 88 -5.11 2.00 13.36
N HIS A 89 -3.95 2.57 13.68
CA HIS A 89 -3.73 3.43 14.84
C HIS A 89 -4.22 4.85 14.55
N VAL A 90 -5.53 5.00 14.46
CA VAL A 90 -6.18 6.30 14.26
C VAL A 90 -6.46 6.92 15.65
N HIS A 91 -5.43 7.47 16.29
CA HIS A 91 -5.59 8.25 17.53
C HIS A 91 -6.02 9.68 17.19
N VAL A 92 -7.32 9.91 17.30
CA VAL A 92 -7.95 11.17 16.90
C VAL A 92 -8.38 11.96 18.13
N HIS A 93 -7.75 13.10 18.34
CA HIS A 93 -8.32 14.16 19.18
C HIS A 93 -9.15 15.07 18.29
N LYS A 94 -10.44 15.22 18.60
CA LYS A 94 -11.33 16.11 17.85
C LYS A 94 -10.75 17.53 17.82
N GLY A 95 -10.65 18.08 16.61
CA GLY A 95 -10.20 19.45 16.41
C GLY A 95 -8.68 19.65 16.49
N GLN A 96 -7.90 18.60 16.31
CA GLN A 96 -6.45 18.72 16.07
C GLN A 96 -6.17 19.26 14.66
N SER A 97 -5.05 19.97 14.50
CA SER A 97 -4.53 20.38 13.19
C SER A 97 -4.10 19.17 12.35
N MET A 98 -4.06 19.33 11.03
CA MET A 98 -3.60 18.27 10.13
C MET A 98 -2.13 17.89 10.42
N PRO A 99 -1.81 16.62 10.68
CA PRO A 99 -0.43 16.18 10.83
C PRO A 99 0.25 16.08 9.46
N TRP A 100 0.86 17.17 8.99
CA TRP A 100 1.52 17.21 7.67
C TRP A 100 2.71 16.26 7.53
N VAL A 101 3.42 15.97 8.62
CA VAL A 101 4.51 14.99 8.64
C VAL A 101 4.00 13.60 8.29
N LEU A 102 2.83 13.22 8.81
CA LEU A 102 2.16 11.97 8.49
C LEU A 102 1.77 11.93 7.01
N PHE A 103 1.15 12.99 6.51
CA PHE A 103 0.79 13.08 5.09
C PHE A 103 2.02 12.92 4.18
N LEU A 104 3.13 13.59 4.51
CA LEU A 104 4.37 13.50 3.75
C LEU A 104 4.96 12.09 3.81
N SER A 105 4.94 11.45 4.98
CA SER A 105 5.43 10.08 5.15
C SER A 105 4.65 9.08 4.29
N LEU A 106 3.32 9.12 4.37
CA LEU A 106 2.43 8.30 3.54
C LEU A 106 2.64 8.59 2.04
N SER A 107 2.83 9.86 1.68
CA SER A 107 3.08 10.25 0.29
C SER A 107 4.40 9.67 -0.23
N LEU A 108 5.47 9.69 0.56
CA LEU A 108 6.76 9.09 0.19
C LEU A 108 6.63 7.58 0.05
N HIS A 109 5.93 6.92 0.98
CA HIS A 109 5.58 5.50 0.88
C HIS A 109 4.90 5.18 -0.47
N SER A 110 3.84 5.91 -0.81
CA SER A 110 3.09 5.71 -2.05
C SER A 110 3.86 6.05 -3.32
N VAL A 111 4.82 6.98 -3.28
CA VAL A 111 5.70 7.21 -4.43
C VAL A 111 6.61 5.99 -4.65
N ILE A 112 7.23 5.48 -3.58
CA ILE A 112 8.21 4.39 -3.68
C ILE A 112 7.55 3.10 -4.20
N GLU A 113 6.34 2.76 -3.73
CA GLU A 113 5.60 1.57 -4.20
C GLU A 113 5.25 1.63 -5.70
N GLY A 114 5.05 2.85 -6.25
CA GLY A 114 4.65 3.07 -7.63
C GLY A 114 5.78 2.93 -8.64
N ILE A 115 7.05 3.10 -8.23
CA ILE A 115 8.21 3.12 -9.14
C ILE A 115 8.40 1.79 -9.88
N PRO A 116 8.39 0.60 -9.23
CA PRO A 116 8.54 -0.67 -9.93
C PRO A 116 7.40 -0.92 -10.92
N LEU A 117 6.18 -0.47 -10.60
CA LEU A 117 5.02 -0.62 -11.47
C LEU A 117 5.22 0.12 -12.81
N GLY A 118 5.84 1.31 -12.78
CA GLY A 118 6.24 2.05 -13.99
C GLY A 118 7.23 1.28 -14.87
N ASN A 119 8.26 0.70 -14.25
CA ASN A 119 9.31 -0.04 -14.96
C ASN A 119 8.81 -1.38 -15.57
N GLN A 120 7.75 -1.95 -15.03
CA GLN A 120 7.14 -3.17 -15.57
C GLN A 120 6.43 -2.94 -16.92
N PHE A 121 6.09 -1.70 -17.29
CA PHE A 121 5.43 -1.39 -18.57
C PHE A 121 6.35 -1.46 -19.79
N ASP A 122 7.61 -1.06 -19.67
CA ASP A 122 8.56 -1.04 -20.80
C ASP A 122 8.93 -2.47 -21.26
N ILE A 123 8.79 -3.46 -20.36
CA ILE A 123 9.08 -4.88 -20.61
C ILE A 123 7.91 -5.57 -21.36
N VAL A 124 6.74 -4.92 -21.51
CA VAL A 124 5.52 -5.53 -22.09
C VAL A 124 5.59 -5.67 -23.61
N HIS A 125 6.48 -4.96 -24.31
CA HIS A 125 6.53 -5.03 -25.77
C HIS A 125 7.28 -6.24 -26.36
N HIS A 126 7.96 -7.07 -25.56
CA HIS A 126 8.89 -8.08 -26.11
C HIS A 126 8.68 -9.55 -25.70
N LEU A 127 7.78 -9.90 -24.78
CA LEU A 127 7.68 -11.31 -24.33
C LEU A 127 6.23 -11.74 -24.10
N HIS A 128 5.74 -12.59 -25.01
CA HIS A 128 4.47 -13.31 -24.99
C HIS A 128 4.44 -14.43 -23.92
N HIS A 129 4.50 -14.08 -22.63
CA HIS A 129 4.12 -15.00 -21.56
C HIS A 129 3.18 -14.30 -20.58
N HIS A 130 1.94 -14.79 -20.58
CA HIS A 130 0.81 -14.30 -19.82
C HIS A 130 0.90 -14.74 -18.33
N ASP A 131 0.33 -13.89 -17.46
CA ASP A 131 -0.43 -14.22 -16.25
C ASP A 131 0.03 -13.78 -14.83
N HIS A 132 1.30 -13.49 -14.53
CA HIS A 132 1.67 -13.07 -13.14
C HIS A 132 2.10 -11.60 -12.97
N LYS A 133 2.24 -10.83 -14.06
CA LYS A 133 2.79 -9.45 -14.05
C LYS A 133 1.92 -8.36 -13.40
N LEU A 134 0.69 -8.67 -12.99
CA LEU A 134 -0.21 -7.71 -12.34
C LEU A 134 -0.31 -7.91 -10.82
N SER A 135 0.47 -8.83 -10.25
CA SER A 135 0.48 -9.12 -8.81
C SER A 135 0.76 -7.87 -7.98
N LEU A 136 1.82 -7.13 -8.32
CA LEU A 136 2.11 -5.84 -7.69
C LEU A 136 0.95 -4.84 -7.85
N PHE A 137 0.39 -4.71 -9.06
CA PHE A 137 -0.72 -3.79 -9.32
C PHE A 137 -1.93 -4.05 -8.41
N TRP A 138 -2.38 -5.29 -8.37
CA TRP A 138 -3.55 -5.65 -7.55
C TRP A 138 -3.24 -5.58 -6.06
N GLY A 139 -2.03 -5.97 -5.65
CA GLY A 139 -1.53 -5.70 -4.30
C GLY A 139 -1.71 -4.23 -3.91
N ILE A 140 -1.31 -3.33 -4.82
CA ILE A 140 -1.45 -1.89 -4.63
C ILE A 140 -2.91 -1.46 -4.50
N VAL A 141 -3.76 -1.87 -5.45
CA VAL A 141 -5.19 -1.51 -5.45
C VAL A 141 -5.88 -1.94 -4.15
N PHE A 142 -5.65 -3.17 -3.69
CA PHE A 142 -6.32 -3.71 -2.50
C PHE A 142 -5.83 -3.10 -1.20
N HIS A 143 -4.58 -2.60 -1.12
CA HIS A 143 -4.11 -1.86 0.05
C HIS A 143 -4.49 -0.38 0.04
N GLN A 144 -4.58 0.22 -1.15
CA GLN A 144 -4.86 1.65 -1.27
C GLN A 144 -6.25 2.01 -0.76
N VAL A 145 -7.23 1.10 -0.93
CA VAL A 145 -8.60 1.31 -0.44
C VAL A 145 -8.63 1.45 1.11
N PRO A 146 -8.16 0.47 1.91
CA PRO A 146 -8.09 0.62 3.37
C PRO A 146 -7.29 1.83 3.87
N VAL A 147 -6.12 2.10 3.28
CA VAL A 147 -5.29 3.27 3.66
C VAL A 147 -6.05 4.57 3.39
N SER A 148 -6.76 4.67 2.27
CA SER A 148 -7.57 5.84 1.92
C SER A 148 -8.76 6.03 2.87
N ILE A 149 -9.36 4.93 3.35
CA ILE A 149 -10.42 4.99 4.39
C ILE A 149 -9.84 5.54 5.69
N ALA A 150 -8.67 5.04 6.11
CA ALA A 150 -8.02 5.46 7.35
C ALA A 150 -7.60 6.95 7.29
N LEU A 151 -6.97 7.38 6.19
CA LEU A 151 -6.58 8.76 5.95
C LEU A 151 -7.79 9.70 5.87
N MET A 152 -8.85 9.34 5.14
CA MET A 152 -10.04 10.16 5.05
C MET A 152 -10.77 10.28 6.40
N THR A 153 -10.76 9.21 7.21
CA THR A 153 -11.30 9.26 8.58
C THR A 153 -10.52 10.25 9.45
N LEU A 154 -9.18 10.25 9.36
CA LEU A 154 -8.34 11.24 10.03
C LEU A 154 -8.65 12.67 9.54
N LEU A 155 -8.68 12.88 8.22
CA LEU A 155 -8.91 14.20 7.62
C LEU A 155 -10.24 14.82 8.05
N LEU A 156 -11.32 14.03 8.07
CA LEU A 156 -12.64 14.49 8.52
C LEU A 156 -12.73 14.74 10.03
N SER A 157 -11.80 14.20 10.81
CA SER A 157 -11.72 14.43 12.24
C SER A 157 -10.83 15.61 12.66
N SER A 158 -10.01 16.10 11.73
CA SER A 158 -9.19 17.30 11.89
C SER A 158 -10.01 18.59 11.72
N ASN A 159 -9.42 19.75 11.99
CA ASN A 159 -10.05 21.07 11.76
C ASN A 159 -10.25 21.46 10.28
N MET A 160 -10.25 20.50 9.35
CA MET A 160 -10.41 20.75 7.92
C MET A 160 -11.88 20.68 7.47
N SER A 161 -12.25 21.54 6.52
CA SER A 161 -13.54 21.42 5.85
C SER A 161 -13.57 20.18 4.94
N LYS A 162 -14.77 19.63 4.70
CA LYS A 162 -14.96 18.43 3.86
C LYS A 162 -14.31 18.56 2.47
N GLY A 163 -14.41 19.73 1.85
CA GLY A 163 -13.78 19.99 0.55
C GLY A 163 -12.24 19.95 0.61
N LYS A 164 -11.64 20.51 1.67
CA LYS A 164 -10.19 20.43 1.89
C LYS A 164 -9.74 19.01 2.18
N ALA A 165 -10.52 18.22 2.92
CA ALA A 165 -10.23 16.81 3.17
C ALA A 165 -10.16 16.02 1.86
N TRP A 166 -11.14 16.18 0.97
CA TRP A 166 -11.10 15.57 -0.36
C TRP A 166 -9.92 16.03 -1.20
N LEU A 167 -9.61 17.34 -1.19
CA LEU A 167 -8.46 17.86 -1.92
C LEU A 167 -7.16 17.18 -1.46
N VAL A 168 -6.95 17.08 -0.14
CA VAL A 168 -5.75 16.43 0.41
C VAL A 168 -5.72 14.93 0.13
N LEU A 169 -6.86 14.23 0.20
CA LEU A 169 -6.95 12.81 -0.16
C LEU A 169 -6.62 12.59 -1.65
N LEU A 170 -7.08 13.46 -2.54
CA LEU A 170 -6.77 13.37 -3.97
C LEU A 170 -5.29 13.69 -4.24
N LEU A 171 -4.70 14.65 -3.52
CA LEU A 171 -3.26 14.92 -3.59
C LEU A 171 -2.45 13.69 -3.15
N PHE A 172 -2.87 13.00 -2.09
CA PHE A 172 -2.29 11.71 -1.70
C PHE A 172 -2.46 10.66 -2.81
N GLY A 173 -3.66 10.56 -3.40
CA GLY A 173 -3.93 9.57 -4.45
C GLY A 173 -3.09 9.74 -5.73
N ILE A 174 -2.53 10.93 -5.97
CA ILE A 174 -1.61 11.19 -7.10
C ILE A 174 -0.20 10.63 -6.84
N MET A 175 0.16 10.31 -5.60
CA MET A 175 1.53 9.90 -5.24
C MET A 175 1.94 8.55 -5.86
N THR A 176 1.06 7.56 -5.89
CA THR A 176 1.34 6.28 -6.60
C THR A 176 1.45 6.48 -8.12
N PRO A 177 0.53 7.19 -8.81
CA PRO A 177 0.73 7.62 -10.20
C PRO A 177 2.03 8.39 -10.45
N LEU A 178 2.44 9.26 -9.53
CA LEU A 178 3.73 9.96 -9.63
C LEU A 178 4.89 8.96 -9.60
N GLY A 179 4.85 7.97 -8.70
CA GLY A 179 5.80 6.85 -8.68
C GLY A 179 5.87 6.10 -10.00
N ILE A 180 4.72 5.77 -10.59
CA ILE A 180 4.63 5.12 -11.92
C ILE A 180 5.32 5.98 -12.99
N ILE A 181 5.04 7.28 -13.03
CA ILE A 181 5.63 8.21 -14.01
C ILE A 181 7.14 8.31 -13.81
N LEU A 182 7.63 8.37 -12.57
CA LEU A 182 9.06 8.36 -12.28
C LEU A 182 9.71 7.06 -12.78
N GLY A 183 9.09 5.91 -12.52
CA GLY A 183 9.56 4.62 -13.00
C GLY A 183 9.56 4.48 -14.53
N LEU A 184 8.65 5.15 -15.23
CA LEU A 184 8.59 5.18 -16.70
C LEU A 184 9.62 6.13 -17.31
N LYS A 185 9.84 7.29 -16.70
CA LYS A 185 10.63 8.38 -17.31
C LYS A 185 12.09 8.39 -16.89
N ILE A 186 12.43 7.78 -15.76
CA ILE A 186 13.79 7.73 -15.23
C ILE A 186 14.25 6.28 -15.32
N PRO A 187 15.05 5.92 -16.35
CA PRO A 187 15.66 4.61 -16.42
C PRO A 187 16.50 4.42 -15.17
N LEU A 188 16.17 3.42 -14.35
CA LEU A 188 16.89 3.17 -13.09
C LEU A 188 18.38 2.92 -13.33
N SER A 189 18.76 2.45 -14.53
CA SER A 189 20.14 2.29 -14.98
C SER A 189 20.95 3.60 -14.94
N ASP A 190 20.32 4.73 -15.25
CA ASP A 190 20.99 6.03 -15.37
C ASP A 190 21.45 6.56 -14.01
N ILE A 191 20.81 6.07 -12.94
CA ILE A 191 21.16 6.36 -11.54
C ILE A 191 21.87 5.18 -10.86
N GLY A 192 22.32 4.19 -11.63
CA GLY A 192 23.06 3.03 -11.12
C GLY A 192 22.20 2.03 -10.33
N LEU A 193 20.87 2.10 -10.44
CA LEU A 193 19.93 1.18 -9.81
C LEU A 193 19.36 0.19 -10.82
N SER A 194 18.74 -0.88 -10.32
CA SER A 194 18.00 -1.81 -11.16
C SER A 194 16.60 -2.03 -10.64
N VAL A 195 15.68 -2.43 -11.51
CA VAL A 195 14.28 -2.71 -11.13
C VAL A 195 14.21 -3.71 -9.98
N SER A 196 15.06 -4.75 -9.99
CA SER A 196 15.17 -5.73 -8.91
C SER A 196 15.53 -5.10 -7.54
N VAL A 197 16.36 -4.07 -7.53
CA VAL A 197 16.75 -3.36 -6.29
C VAL A 197 15.57 -2.60 -5.72
N VAL A 198 14.88 -1.81 -6.55
CA VAL A 198 13.71 -1.03 -6.11
C VAL A 198 12.56 -1.97 -5.75
N MET A 199 12.36 -3.05 -6.49
CA MET A 199 11.39 -4.10 -6.15
C MET A 199 11.71 -4.75 -4.80
N GLY A 200 12.98 -5.05 -4.53
CA GLY A 200 13.41 -5.55 -3.21
C GLY A 200 13.03 -4.60 -2.08
N ILE A 201 13.25 -3.29 -2.26
CA ILE A 201 12.83 -2.26 -1.30
C ILE A 201 11.30 -2.30 -1.11
N VAL A 202 10.52 -2.30 -2.18
CA VAL A 202 9.04 -2.33 -2.09
C VAL A 202 8.53 -3.61 -1.42
N ILE A 203 9.11 -4.78 -1.72
CA ILE A 203 8.78 -6.03 -1.03
C ILE A 203 9.09 -5.92 0.46
N GLY A 204 10.23 -5.35 0.83
CA GLY A 204 10.58 -5.09 2.23
C GLY A 204 9.54 -4.21 2.93
N MET A 205 9.09 -3.15 2.27
CA MET A 205 8.05 -2.27 2.79
C MET A 205 6.71 -3.00 2.96
N PHE A 206 6.31 -3.83 2.00
CA PHE A 206 5.08 -4.63 2.10
C PHE A 206 5.15 -5.70 3.18
N LEU A 207 6.32 -6.34 3.38
CA LEU A 207 6.54 -7.28 4.47
C LEU A 207 6.38 -6.59 5.82
N HIS A 208 6.97 -5.40 5.99
CA HIS A 208 6.79 -4.59 7.20
C HIS A 208 5.32 -4.31 7.47
N ILE A 209 4.61 -3.69 6.52
CA ILE A 209 3.16 -3.37 6.68
C ILE A 209 2.35 -4.61 7.02
N SER A 210 2.52 -5.69 6.23
CA SER A 210 1.71 -6.91 6.39
C SER A 210 1.95 -7.56 7.74
N THR A 211 3.20 -7.64 8.19
CA THR A 211 3.54 -8.24 9.48
C THR A 211 3.10 -7.37 10.65
N THR A 212 3.29 -6.05 10.60
CA THR A 212 2.79 -5.11 11.63
C THR A 212 1.27 -5.23 11.77
N ILE A 213 0.51 -5.24 10.67
CA ILE A 213 -0.95 -5.47 10.69
C ILE A 213 -1.31 -6.79 11.38
N ILE A 214 -0.58 -7.87 11.09
CA ILE A 214 -0.85 -9.21 11.65
C ILE A 214 -0.52 -9.28 13.14
N PHE A 215 0.55 -8.63 13.61
CA PHE A 215 1.02 -8.76 14.99
C PHE A 215 0.51 -7.67 15.94
N GLU A 216 0.44 -6.41 15.52
CA GLU A 216 0.15 -5.29 16.43
C GLU A 216 -1.33 -5.16 16.80
N THR A 217 -2.21 -5.67 15.95
CA THR A 217 -3.66 -5.53 16.14
C THR A 217 -4.27 -6.50 17.18
N SER A 218 -3.46 -7.27 17.93
CA SER A 218 -3.92 -8.06 19.10
C SER A 218 -3.73 -7.31 20.41
N GLU A 219 -4.62 -6.37 20.71
CA GLU A 219 -4.67 -5.77 22.05
C GLU A 219 -5.05 -6.85 23.08
N ASN A 220 -4.24 -7.03 24.13
CA ASN A 220 -4.47 -7.91 25.31
C ASN A 220 -4.28 -9.43 25.14
N HIS A 221 -3.47 -9.92 24.19
CA HIS A 221 -3.13 -11.35 24.03
C HIS A 221 -4.33 -12.32 23.88
N LYS A 222 -5.54 -11.79 23.62
CA LYS A 222 -6.72 -12.61 23.32
C LYS A 222 -6.80 -12.86 21.82
N PHE A 223 -6.99 -14.12 21.45
CA PHE A 223 -7.16 -14.54 20.07
C PHE A 223 -8.38 -13.84 19.45
N ASN A 224 -8.15 -13.08 18.36
CA ASN A 224 -9.21 -12.38 17.64
C ASN A 224 -9.57 -13.16 16.38
N LEU A 225 -10.59 -14.01 16.48
CA LEU A 225 -11.10 -14.82 15.37
C LEU A 225 -11.50 -13.97 14.16
N LEU A 226 -12.19 -12.84 14.37
CA LEU A 226 -12.64 -11.97 13.27
C LEU A 226 -11.46 -11.43 12.46
N LYS A 227 -10.39 -11.02 13.15
CA LYS A 227 -9.15 -10.57 12.51
C LYS A 227 -8.52 -11.70 11.71
N LEU A 228 -8.36 -12.89 12.32
CA LEU A 228 -7.78 -14.04 11.64
C LEU A 228 -8.60 -14.42 10.40
N SER A 229 -9.93 -14.46 10.51
CA SER A 229 -10.82 -14.70 9.37
C SER A 229 -10.63 -13.66 8.26
N SER A 230 -10.44 -12.39 8.62
CA SER A 230 -10.16 -11.32 7.65
C SER A 230 -8.82 -11.52 6.93
N ILE A 231 -7.76 -11.88 7.67
CA ILE A 231 -6.44 -12.20 7.10
C ILE A 231 -6.55 -13.39 6.15
N ILE A 232 -7.20 -14.49 6.58
CA ILE A 232 -7.41 -15.68 5.76
C ILE A 232 -8.19 -15.33 4.49
N ALA A 233 -9.25 -14.52 4.61
CA ALA A 233 -10.01 -14.06 3.44
C ALA A 233 -9.14 -13.25 2.47
N GLY A 234 -8.24 -12.41 2.98
CA GLY A 234 -7.25 -11.68 2.18
C GLY A 234 -6.30 -12.62 1.44
N VAL A 235 -5.70 -13.58 2.15
CA VAL A 235 -4.82 -14.60 1.57
C VAL A 235 -5.55 -15.41 0.50
N SER A 236 -6.73 -15.95 0.81
CA SER A 236 -7.54 -16.72 -0.14
C SER A 236 -7.94 -15.90 -1.36
N SER A 237 -8.25 -14.61 -1.20
CA SER A 237 -8.58 -13.74 -2.34
C SER A 237 -7.38 -13.52 -3.25
N ALA A 238 -6.18 -13.36 -2.69
CA ALA A 238 -4.95 -13.27 -3.48
C ALA A 238 -4.68 -14.58 -4.25
N LEU A 239 -4.83 -15.72 -3.58
CA LEU A 239 -4.61 -17.05 -4.17
C LEU A 239 -5.68 -17.45 -5.21
N LEU A 240 -6.87 -16.84 -5.19
CA LEU A 240 -7.91 -17.10 -6.19
C LEU A 240 -7.82 -16.15 -7.39
N LEU A 241 -7.11 -15.03 -7.24
CA LEU A 241 -6.92 -14.05 -8.30
C LEU A 241 -5.88 -14.52 -9.33
N TYR A 242 -5.06 -15.53 -8.98
CA TYR A 242 -3.97 -16.12 -9.75
C TYR A 242 -4.04 -17.65 -9.76
#